data_AF-A0AB37NIM1-F1
#
_entry.id   AF-A0AB37NIM1-F1
#
_cell.length_a   1.000
_cell.length_b   1.000
_cell.length_c   1.000
_cell.angle_alpha   90.00
_cell.angle_beta   90.00
_cell.angle_gamma   90.00
#
_symmetry.space_group_name_H-M   'P 1'
#
loop_
_entity.id
_entity.type
_entity.pdbx_description
1 polymer ?
#
loop_
_entity_poly.entity_id
_entity_poly.type
_entity_poly.pdbx_seq_one_letter_code
_entity_poly.pdbx_strand_id
1 'polypeptide(L)'
;MALVIGVLVFAPVFHSKAADNNIGFDFKLKPNCANSGSSSRYRETSSVINPWKVRLDNSTEGKGTIASFWLGTYNKNKNAVQGSTIMNVKQGAKTRYCGAYKVANKNTTYLAAENNNYNSKTYYVDGIWDEETW
;
A
#
# COMPACT_ATOMS: atom_id res chain seq x y z
N MET A 1 -19.38 24.07 -44.59
CA MET A 1 -18.15 23.88 -43.78
C MET A 1 -18.46 24.34 -42.36
N ALA A 2 -18.70 23.42 -41.42
CA ALA A 2 -18.95 23.78 -40.02
C ALA A 2 -17.65 23.55 -39.24
N LEU A 3 -17.12 24.61 -38.62
CA LEU A 3 -15.89 24.59 -37.83
C LEU A 3 -16.28 24.25 -36.39
N VAL A 4 -16.02 23.01 -35.96
CA VAL A 4 -16.24 22.58 -34.58
C VAL A 4 -15.02 23.03 -33.76
N ILE A 5 -15.20 24.08 -32.95
CA ILE A 5 -14.22 24.51 -31.97
C ILE A 5 -14.34 23.57 -30.77
N GLY A 6 -13.46 22.56 -30.71
CA GLY A 6 -13.34 21.68 -29.55
C GLY A 6 -12.69 22.42 -28.39
N VAL A 7 -13.45 22.68 -27.33
CA VAL A 7 -12.91 23.22 -26.07
C VAL A 7 -12.18 22.11 -25.35
N LEU A 8 -10.84 22.19 -25.30
CA LEU A 8 -9.99 21.36 -24.44
C LEU A 8 -10.14 21.83 -23.00
N VAL A 9 -10.94 21.11 -22.22
CA VAL A 9 -11.04 21.33 -20.76
C VAL A 9 -9.82 20.67 -20.11
N PHE A 10 -8.76 21.44 -19.88
CA PHE A 10 -7.66 20.99 -19.01
C PHE A 10 -8.14 21.07 -17.55
N ALA A 11 -8.60 19.94 -17.01
CA ALA A 11 -8.75 19.82 -15.56
C ALA A 11 -7.35 19.74 -14.95
N PRO A 12 -6.95 20.68 -14.07
CA PRO A 12 -5.70 20.53 -13.34
C PRO A 12 -5.81 19.32 -12.42
N VAL A 13 -4.93 18.34 -12.61
CA VAL A 13 -4.74 17.26 -11.63
C VAL A 13 -4.03 17.90 -10.43
N PHE A 14 -4.79 18.15 -9.36
CA PHE A 14 -4.23 18.58 -8.09
C PHE A 14 -3.40 17.42 -7.51
N HIS A 15 -2.10 17.43 -7.77
CA HIS A 15 -1.16 16.56 -7.07
C HIS A 15 -1.10 17.03 -5.62
N SER A 16 -1.58 16.21 -4.69
CA SER A 16 -1.41 16.47 -3.27
C SER A 16 0.09 16.44 -2.97
N LYS A 17 0.53 17.23 -1.98
CA LYS A 17 1.86 17.00 -1.41
C LYS A 17 1.84 15.67 -0.67
N ALA A 18 3.00 15.02 -0.59
CA ALA A 18 3.20 13.89 0.32
C ALA A 18 2.81 14.32 1.74
N ALA A 19 2.16 13.43 2.48
CA ALA A 19 1.61 13.74 3.79
C ALA A 19 1.58 12.48 4.67
N ASP A 20 1.61 12.68 5.99
CA ASP A 20 1.45 11.62 6.98
C ASP A 20 -0.02 11.42 7.35
N ASN A 21 -0.71 10.53 6.65
CA ASN A 21 -2.12 10.21 6.83
C ASN A 21 -2.28 8.88 7.58
N ASN A 22 -3.41 8.64 8.23
CA ASN A 22 -3.73 7.35 8.84
C ASN A 22 -4.81 6.65 8.02
N ILE A 23 -4.43 6.09 6.86
CA ILE A 23 -5.37 5.50 5.92
C ILE A 23 -5.76 4.12 6.43
N GLY A 24 -7.05 3.92 6.68
CA GLY A 24 -7.56 2.62 7.11
C GLY A 24 -7.42 1.56 6.02
N PHE A 25 -7.11 0.33 6.40
CA PHE A 25 -7.28 -0.86 5.57
C PHE A 25 -8.11 -1.90 6.30
N ASP A 26 -8.85 -2.70 5.53
CA ASP A 26 -9.54 -3.90 5.96
C ASP A 26 -9.55 -4.87 4.77
N PHE A 27 -9.06 -6.09 4.96
CA PHE A 27 -9.14 -7.14 3.95
C PHE A 27 -8.85 -8.52 4.55
N LYS A 28 -9.04 -9.56 3.74
CA LYS A 28 -8.68 -10.94 4.11
C LYS A 28 -7.25 -11.28 3.69
N LEU A 29 -6.45 -11.84 4.59
CA LEU A 29 -5.26 -12.60 4.26
C LEU A 29 -5.67 -13.96 3.70
N LYS A 30 -5.24 -14.25 2.48
CA LYS A 30 -5.54 -15.51 1.79
C LYS A 30 -4.75 -16.68 2.41
N PRO A 31 -5.24 -17.92 2.24
CA PRO A 31 -4.53 -19.10 2.72
C PRO A 31 -3.21 -19.31 1.98
N ASN A 32 -2.36 -20.17 2.56
CA ASN A 32 -1.12 -20.67 1.95
C ASN A 32 -0.12 -19.56 1.60
N CYS A 33 -0.07 -18.50 2.41
CA CYS A 33 0.75 -17.31 2.17
C CYS A 33 0.48 -16.66 0.80
N ALA A 34 -0.75 -16.75 0.28
CA ALA A 34 -1.09 -16.06 -0.95
C ALA A 34 -1.28 -14.54 -0.70
N ASN A 35 -0.86 -13.74 -1.66
CA ASN A 35 -0.88 -12.29 -1.54
C ASN A 35 -2.31 -11.73 -1.51
N SER A 36 -2.53 -10.85 -0.55
CA SER A 36 -3.66 -9.96 -0.41
C SER A 36 -3.21 -8.51 -0.54
N GLY A 37 -4.16 -7.57 -0.61
CA GLY A 37 -3.81 -6.16 -0.59
C GLY A 37 -5.00 -5.22 -0.53
N SER A 38 -4.70 -3.96 -0.26
CA SER A 38 -5.65 -2.85 -0.24
C SER A 38 -5.98 -2.35 -1.64
N SER A 39 -6.92 -1.40 -1.72
CA SER A 39 -7.03 -0.50 -2.86
C SER A 39 -5.74 0.33 -3.04
N SER A 40 -5.50 0.78 -4.27
CA SER A 40 -4.28 1.50 -4.61
C SER A 40 -4.35 3.00 -4.27
N ARG A 41 -3.18 3.60 -4.05
CA ARG A 41 -2.98 5.04 -3.81
C ARG A 41 -1.70 5.52 -4.50
N TYR A 42 -1.71 6.78 -4.93
CA TYR A 42 -0.57 7.36 -5.62
C TYR A 42 0.43 7.91 -4.60
N ARG A 43 1.67 7.47 -4.69
CA ARG A 43 2.77 7.97 -3.85
C ARG A 43 3.41 9.19 -4.50
N GLU A 44 3.30 10.34 -3.86
CA GLU A 44 3.71 11.64 -4.40
C GLU A 44 5.20 11.93 -4.24
N THR A 45 5.92 11.26 -3.37
CA THR A 45 7.33 11.53 -3.17
C THR A 45 8.20 10.90 -4.26
N SER A 46 9.28 11.61 -4.61
CA SER A 46 10.39 11.06 -5.41
C SER A 46 11.50 10.47 -4.55
N SER A 47 11.32 10.47 -3.22
CA SER A 47 12.32 10.10 -2.24
C SER A 47 12.13 8.68 -1.73
N VAL A 48 13.18 7.86 -1.80
CA VAL A 48 13.18 6.52 -1.19
C VAL A 48 13.30 6.56 0.34
N ILE A 49 13.77 7.68 0.90
CA ILE A 49 13.92 7.86 2.35
C ILE A 49 12.65 8.34 3.04
N ASN A 50 11.69 8.92 2.31
CA ASN A 50 10.36 9.17 2.85
C ASN A 50 9.69 7.82 3.05
N PRO A 51 9.48 7.34 4.28
CA PRO A 51 9.00 5.99 4.50
C PRO A 51 7.51 5.90 4.19
N TRP A 52 7.08 4.70 3.80
CA TRP A 52 5.69 4.28 3.96
C TRP A 52 5.52 3.70 5.37
N LYS A 53 4.28 3.57 5.85
CA LYS A 53 4.00 3.04 7.18
C LYS A 53 2.86 2.02 7.20
N VAL A 54 2.84 1.19 8.23
CA VAL A 54 1.72 0.27 8.51
C VAL A 54 1.64 -0.06 10.00
N ARG A 55 0.42 -0.28 10.48
CA ARG A 55 0.10 -0.84 11.80
C ARG A 55 -1.03 -1.84 11.64
N LEU A 56 -0.84 -3.03 12.19
CA LEU A 56 -1.86 -4.07 12.27
C LEU A 56 -2.59 -3.92 13.60
N ASP A 57 -3.85 -3.52 13.56
CA ASP A 57 -4.64 -3.27 14.77
C ASP A 57 -5.37 -4.55 15.19
N ASN A 58 -5.96 -5.26 14.23
CA ASN A 58 -6.68 -6.49 14.51
C ASN A 58 -6.44 -7.59 13.46
N SER A 59 -6.48 -8.84 13.93
CA SER A 59 -6.35 -10.05 13.13
C SER A 59 -7.23 -11.14 13.73
N THR A 60 -8.09 -11.75 12.90
CA THR A 60 -8.92 -12.89 13.34
C THR A 60 -8.13 -14.18 13.51
N GLU A 61 -6.82 -14.21 13.20
CA GLU A 61 -5.93 -15.31 13.58
C GLU A 61 -5.75 -15.36 15.11
N GLY A 62 -5.83 -14.21 15.78
CA GLY A 62 -5.74 -14.09 17.23
C GLY A 62 -4.80 -12.98 17.68
N LYS A 63 -5.00 -12.49 18.91
CA LYS A 63 -4.24 -11.37 19.46
C LYS A 63 -2.73 -11.65 19.47
N GLY A 64 -1.95 -10.71 18.92
CA GLY A 64 -0.49 -10.78 18.90
C GLY A 64 0.09 -11.66 17.79
N THR A 65 -0.75 -12.08 16.84
CA THR A 65 -0.32 -12.71 15.58
C THR A 65 0.44 -11.73 14.69
N ILE A 66 1.13 -12.27 13.68
CA ILE A 66 2.03 -11.52 12.81
C ILE A 66 1.56 -11.70 11.37
N ALA A 67 1.48 -10.61 10.63
CA ALA A 67 1.34 -10.65 9.17
C ALA A 67 2.50 -9.89 8.51
N SER A 68 2.83 -10.31 7.30
CA SER A 68 3.89 -9.73 6.48
C SER A 68 3.28 -8.67 5.59
N PHE A 69 3.86 -7.47 5.55
CA PHE A 69 3.38 -6.34 4.77
C PHE A 69 4.50 -5.73 3.92
N TRP A 70 4.17 -5.26 2.73
CA TRP A 70 5.07 -4.48 1.89
C TRP A 70 4.29 -3.52 1.02
N LEU A 71 4.98 -2.52 0.48
CA LEU A 71 4.44 -1.68 -0.56
C LEU A 71 4.47 -2.46 -1.89
N GLY A 72 3.33 -2.68 -2.51
CA GLY A 72 3.22 -3.16 -3.89
C GLY A 72 3.14 -1.99 -4.86
N THR A 73 3.64 -2.15 -6.09
CA THR A 73 3.57 -1.14 -7.16
C THR A 73 3.66 -1.80 -8.53
N TYR A 74 3.78 -1.01 -9.59
CA TYR A 74 3.83 -1.49 -10.96
C TYR A 74 5.11 -1.03 -11.66
N ASN A 75 5.79 -1.95 -12.35
CA ASN A 75 6.92 -1.56 -13.19
C ASN A 75 6.45 -0.90 -14.50
N LYS A 76 7.40 -0.48 -15.34
CA LYS A 76 7.12 0.15 -16.65
C LYS A 76 6.23 -0.67 -17.59
N ASN A 77 6.19 -2.00 -17.43
CA ASN A 77 5.38 -2.91 -18.22
C ASN A 77 4.00 -3.16 -17.59
N LYS A 78 3.63 -2.39 -16.54
CA LYS A 78 2.41 -2.54 -15.74
C LYS A 78 2.30 -3.87 -15.00
N ASN A 79 3.40 -4.58 -14.81
CA ASN A 79 3.43 -5.78 -13.99
C ASN A 79 3.54 -5.38 -12.52
N ALA A 80 2.76 -6.04 -11.66
CA ALA A 80 2.86 -5.91 -10.22
C ALA A 80 4.25 -6.34 -9.76
N VAL A 81 4.90 -5.49 -8.97
CA VAL A 81 6.23 -5.72 -8.40
C VAL A 81 6.26 -5.23 -6.96
N GLN A 82 7.22 -5.72 -6.20
CA GLN A 82 7.47 -5.26 -4.85
C GLN A 82 8.13 -3.87 -4.87
N GLY A 83 7.58 -2.95 -4.09
CA GLY A 83 7.96 -1.55 -3.96
C GLY A 83 8.66 -1.20 -2.64
N SER A 84 8.91 -2.16 -1.75
CA SER A 84 9.69 -1.99 -0.51
C SER A 84 10.21 -3.33 -0.01
N THR A 85 11.03 -3.36 1.04
CA THR A 85 11.25 -4.62 1.79
C THR A 85 9.97 -5.07 2.50
N ILE A 86 9.87 -6.36 2.81
CA ILE A 86 8.77 -6.94 3.61
C ILE A 86 9.00 -6.64 5.09
N MET A 87 7.93 -6.27 5.79
CA MET A 87 7.88 -6.06 7.23
C MET A 87 6.95 -7.07 7.90
N ASN A 88 7.45 -7.78 8.90
CA ASN A 88 6.61 -8.55 9.81
C ASN A 88 6.03 -7.63 10.88
N VAL A 89 4.70 -7.48 10.92
CA VAL A 89 4.00 -6.57 11.82
C VAL A 89 3.13 -7.39 12.76
N LYS A 90 3.41 -7.26 14.06
CA LYS A 90 2.64 -7.90 15.11
C LYS A 90 1.37 -7.11 15.41
N GLN A 91 0.24 -7.78 15.53
CA GLN A 91 -1.02 -7.15 15.91
C GLN A 91 -0.90 -6.40 17.23
N GLY A 92 -1.39 -5.16 17.26
CA GLY A 92 -1.39 -4.28 18.43
C GLY A 92 -0.02 -3.68 18.76
N ALA A 93 0.99 -3.89 17.92
CA ALA A 93 2.28 -3.23 18.06
C ALA A 93 2.23 -1.78 17.55
N LYS A 94 3.29 -1.01 17.83
CA LYS A 94 3.45 0.35 17.30
C LYS A 94 3.58 0.32 15.77
N THR A 95 3.17 1.42 15.14
CA THR A 95 3.34 1.66 13.71
C THR A 95 4.79 1.42 13.27
N ARG A 96 4.95 0.72 12.15
CA ARG A 96 6.22 0.41 11.53
C ARG A 96 6.41 1.28 10.30
N TYR A 97 7.65 1.65 10.03
CA TYR A 97 8.06 2.52 8.92
C TYR A 97 9.14 1.81 8.11
N CYS A 98 9.09 1.96 6.79
CA CYS A 98 10.07 1.36 5.89
C CYS A 98 10.28 2.24 4.67
N GLY A 99 11.51 2.31 4.17
CA GLY A 99 11.82 2.99 2.92
C GLY A 99 11.17 2.28 1.73
N ALA A 100 10.88 3.05 0.68
CA ALA A 100 10.38 2.51 -0.58
C ALA A 100 11.52 2.31 -1.57
N TYR A 101 11.33 1.43 -2.54
CA TYR A 101 12.20 1.31 -3.71
C TYR A 101 11.88 2.39 -4.73
N LYS A 102 12.87 2.72 -5.56
CA LYS A 102 12.74 3.75 -6.60
C LYS A 102 11.57 3.50 -7.57
N VAL A 103 11.19 2.24 -7.79
CA VAL A 103 10.06 1.87 -8.66
C VAL A 103 8.69 2.35 -8.11
N ALA A 104 8.58 2.60 -6.81
CA ALA A 104 7.36 3.09 -6.17
C ALA A 104 7.26 4.63 -6.15
N ASN A 105 8.34 5.35 -6.46
CA ASN A 105 8.35 6.80 -6.44
C ASN A 105 7.50 7.37 -7.58
N LYS A 106 6.65 8.36 -7.28
CA LYS A 106 5.74 8.97 -8.26
C LYS A 106 4.92 7.91 -9.02
N ASN A 107 4.45 6.89 -8.31
CA ASN A 107 3.76 5.75 -8.88
C ASN A 107 2.56 5.33 -8.04
N THR A 108 1.65 4.59 -8.68
CA THR A 108 0.54 3.93 -7.98
C THR A 108 1.10 2.78 -7.15
N THR A 109 0.72 2.77 -5.89
CA THR A 109 1.12 1.79 -4.89
C THR A 109 -0.10 1.18 -4.21
N TYR A 110 0.08 0.09 -3.48
CA TYR A 110 -0.96 -0.52 -2.65
C TYR A 110 -0.28 -1.23 -1.47
N LEU A 111 -0.99 -1.36 -0.35
CA LEU A 111 -0.52 -2.21 0.74
C LEU A 111 -0.70 -3.66 0.28
N ALA A 112 0.38 -4.40 0.19
CA ALA A 112 0.36 -5.83 -0.04
C ALA A 112 0.63 -6.55 1.29
N ALA A 113 -0.01 -7.70 1.47
CA ALA A 113 0.14 -8.47 2.69
C ALA A 113 -0.05 -9.97 2.46
N GLU A 114 0.53 -10.77 3.35
CA GLU A 114 0.29 -12.21 3.44
C GLU A 114 0.35 -12.64 4.91
N ASN A 115 -0.21 -13.83 5.20
CA ASN A 115 0.03 -14.45 6.49
C ASN A 115 1.51 -14.92 6.59
N ASN A 116 2.13 -14.68 7.74
CA ASN A 116 3.48 -15.17 8.06
C ASN A 116 3.53 -16.70 8.28
N ASN A 117 2.39 -17.36 8.46
CA ASN A 117 2.31 -18.82 8.65
C ASN A 117 1.62 -19.50 7.46
N TYR A 118 2.24 -20.55 6.91
CA TYR A 118 1.63 -21.36 5.85
C TYR A 118 0.53 -22.27 6.42
N ASN A 119 -0.73 -21.94 6.13
CA ASN A 119 -1.88 -22.76 6.49
C ASN A 119 -3.06 -22.50 5.54
N SER A 120 -4.05 -23.40 5.53
CA SER A 120 -5.22 -23.32 4.64
C SER A 120 -6.31 -22.36 5.09
N LYS A 121 -6.11 -21.57 6.16
CA LYS A 121 -7.11 -20.67 6.72
C LYS A 121 -6.99 -19.26 6.15
N THR A 122 -8.12 -18.56 6.18
CA THR A 122 -8.23 -17.13 5.82
C THR A 122 -8.45 -16.33 7.09
N TYR A 123 -7.82 -15.16 7.19
CA TYR A 123 -7.96 -14.28 8.36
C TYR A 123 -8.31 -12.87 7.90
N TYR A 124 -9.23 -12.21 8.60
CA TYR A 124 -9.51 -10.80 8.39
C TYR A 124 -8.51 -9.98 9.19
N VAL A 125 -7.98 -8.92 8.56
CA VAL A 125 -7.04 -7.99 9.17
C VAL A 125 -7.43 -6.56 8.85
N ASP A 126 -7.23 -5.70 9.83
CA ASP A 126 -7.48 -4.27 9.71
C ASP A 126 -6.44 -3.46 10.49
N GLY A 127 -6.33 -2.18 10.13
CA GLY A 127 -5.43 -1.24 10.76
C GLY A 127 -5.23 0.00 9.92
N ILE A 128 -4.05 0.60 10.02
CA ILE A 128 -3.70 1.80 9.26
C ILE A 128 -2.44 1.59 8.43
N TRP A 129 -2.35 2.32 7.33
CA TRP A 129 -1.16 2.43 6.53
C TRP A 129 -1.07 3.82 5.89
N ASP A 130 0.05 4.09 5.25
CA ASP A 130 0.18 5.19 4.29
C ASP A 130 1.25 4.83 3.27
N GLU A 131 1.03 5.22 2.01
CA GLU A 131 2.01 5.08 0.96
C GLU A 131 3.26 5.92 1.19
N GLU A 132 3.19 6.99 2.00
CA GLU A 132 4.30 7.89 2.35
C GLU A 132 4.02 8.68 3.64
N THR A 133 4.94 9.53 4.11
CA THR A 133 4.77 10.24 5.40
C THR A 133 5.25 11.70 5.44
N TRP A 134 5.86 12.27 4.39
CA TRP A 134 6.23 13.71 4.35
C TRP A 134 6.67 14.26 2.99
#